data_AF-A0A7Y5CLT8-F1
#
_entry.id   AF-A0A7Y5CLT8-F1
#
_cell.length_a   1.000
_cell.length_b   1.000
_cell.length_c   1.000
_cell.angle_alpha   90.00
_cell.angle_beta   90.00
_cell.angle_gamma   90.00
#
_symmetry.space_group_name_H-M   'P 1'
#
loop_
_entity.id
_entity.type
_entity.pdbx_description
1 polymer ?
#
loop_
_entity_poly.entity_id
_entity_poly.type
_entity_poly.pdbx_seq_one_letter_code
_entity_poly.pdbx_strand_id
1 'polypeptide(L)'
;MLEESTAMLRLKAGVEVIARHRGLVITLFLLTVIPVAVATFTAAQQFRATAKVLVRREEKPGALNPYFSRLNQEEDIRSELEIATCRPVLENVLREALASRRPFHGLNSESVQALQALVNGRQRLVAAADGTRSEANAAAWQAGDDLMEPALERMRRRITVEAVTGANVITISFEDTEAERAAWYANALANAYAAYNAQVHGGAEIENFLSEHIGSARTRLDSLEQALYAFRMSSGLVDYDKQVAIVLEKYRSTDYEILRLREEAETLTAKITRLRRLHATRDSLIVPDADMDAHPAIRQLYSRLTDLRLEYRAALGKYTRNHRHMRDLASQIAGVQKELVSEIDRLIGLEEERRRSLQEQIAVMSRKVENVKADLQNLPAKERVLSELELATENTRKIYSLLVTRREEMSVEKAADRRLSRIAIISPAGVPFEPVSPRKGRNLAMGILLGLLAGVAGAFVREQAGQALRGTPTPARPARAAERVTVETTAAAWQPPVMPETVVLPPARIKRATPIEELLEDLTTAGDAPMAEVTVDLRLQTEVARRRQAVHLQTHDTHANGNAANGVVKNGINGRGFHAGAPRAAAALQSKPALPPGAAVTPERAAAPVALRAKNPAPMHF
;
A
#
# COMPACT_ATOMS: atom_id res chain seq x y z
N MET A 1 76.36 16.72 10.59
CA MET A 1 77.81 16.69 10.35
C MET A 1 78.33 15.32 9.90
N LEU A 2 78.50 14.31 10.78
CA LEU A 2 79.08 13.01 10.38
C LEU A 2 78.14 12.10 9.56
N GLU A 3 76.82 12.17 9.77
CA GLU A 3 75.87 11.41 8.93
C GLU A 3 75.71 12.02 7.53
N GLU A 4 75.82 13.35 7.39
CA GLU A 4 75.73 14.03 6.09
C GLU A 4 76.93 13.72 5.19
N SER A 5 78.14 13.62 5.76
CA SER A 5 79.34 13.27 4.98
C SER A 5 79.29 11.81 4.49
N THR A 6 78.82 10.88 5.32
CA THR A 6 78.64 9.47 4.92
C THR A 6 77.50 9.29 3.91
N ALA A 7 76.42 10.09 4.01
CA ALA A 7 75.38 10.14 2.98
C ALA A 7 75.90 10.65 1.63
N MET A 8 76.70 11.74 1.61
CA MET A 8 77.34 12.22 0.39
C MET A 8 78.30 11.19 -0.24
N LEU A 9 79.08 10.46 0.58
CA LEU A 9 79.96 9.39 0.11
C LEU A 9 79.18 8.24 -0.53
N ARG A 10 78.07 7.80 0.08
CA ARG A 10 77.19 6.76 -0.48
C ARG A 10 76.52 7.21 -1.78
N LEU A 11 76.08 8.46 -1.88
CA LEU A 11 75.53 9.04 -3.11
C LEU A 11 76.57 9.08 -4.24
N LYS A 12 77.80 9.54 -3.97
CA LYS A 12 78.90 9.54 -4.95
C LYS A 12 79.22 8.12 -5.44
N ALA A 13 79.35 7.16 -4.53
CA ALA A 13 79.57 5.76 -4.90
C ALA A 13 78.43 5.18 -5.75
N GLY A 14 77.16 5.48 -5.43
CA GLY A 14 76.02 5.03 -6.22
C GLY A 14 76.01 5.58 -7.65
N VAL A 15 76.33 6.87 -7.82
CA VAL A 15 76.47 7.50 -9.16
C VAL A 15 77.64 6.88 -9.93
N GLU A 16 78.74 6.57 -9.26
CA GLU A 16 79.92 5.96 -9.89
C GLU A 16 79.65 4.52 -10.38
N VAL A 17 78.87 3.73 -9.63
CA VAL A 17 78.39 2.39 -10.06
C VAL A 17 77.51 2.49 -11.30
N ILE A 18 76.57 3.44 -11.33
CA ILE A 18 75.70 3.70 -12.50
C ILE A 18 76.53 4.13 -13.71
N ALA A 19 77.52 5.01 -13.53
CA ALA A 19 78.42 5.45 -14.60
C ALA A 19 79.28 4.29 -15.16
N ARG A 20 79.80 3.43 -14.28
CA ARG A 20 80.62 2.25 -14.62
C ARG A 20 79.85 1.23 -15.45
N HIS A 21 78.57 1.00 -15.14
CA HIS A 21 77.71 0.04 -15.85
C HIS A 21 76.69 0.71 -16.79
N ARG A 22 76.95 1.95 -17.26
CA ARG A 22 76.04 2.73 -18.11
C ARG A 22 75.46 1.95 -19.30
N GLY A 23 76.25 1.07 -19.93
CA GLY A 23 75.78 0.22 -21.03
C GLY A 23 74.71 -0.80 -20.61
N LEU A 24 74.81 -1.37 -19.41
CA LEU A 24 73.80 -2.29 -18.87
C LEU A 24 72.53 -1.55 -18.45
N VAL A 25 72.67 -0.35 -17.85
CA VAL A 25 71.52 0.50 -17.49
C VAL A 25 70.73 0.86 -18.75
N ILE A 26 71.41 1.29 -19.81
CA ILE A 26 70.79 1.67 -21.09
C ILE A 26 70.15 0.45 -21.77
N THR A 27 70.79 -0.73 -21.78
CA THR A 27 70.18 -1.91 -22.43
C THR A 27 68.95 -2.42 -21.69
N LEU A 28 68.94 -2.50 -20.35
CA LEU A 28 67.74 -2.86 -19.58
C LEU A 28 66.63 -1.82 -19.70
N PHE A 29 66.98 -0.53 -19.74
CA PHE A 29 66.03 0.55 -19.99
C PHE A 29 65.37 0.42 -21.37
N LEU A 30 66.15 0.20 -22.44
CA LEU A 30 65.60 0.01 -23.79
C LEU A 30 64.81 -1.30 -23.90
N LEU A 31 65.27 -2.40 -23.30
CA LEU A 31 64.59 -3.70 -23.28
C LEU A 31 63.20 -3.65 -22.62
N THR A 32 62.97 -2.71 -21.71
CA THR A 32 61.68 -2.53 -21.03
C THR A 32 60.81 -1.45 -21.67
N VAL A 33 61.39 -0.31 -22.04
CA VAL A 33 60.65 0.80 -22.67
C VAL A 33 60.19 0.45 -24.09
N ILE A 34 61.01 -0.24 -24.90
CA ILE A 34 60.64 -0.55 -26.29
C ILE A 34 59.40 -1.49 -26.35
N PRO A 35 59.33 -2.62 -25.64
CA PRO A 35 58.13 -3.47 -25.65
C PRO A 35 56.89 -2.77 -25.06
N VAL A 36 57.05 -1.95 -24.01
CA VAL A 36 55.92 -1.17 -23.44
C VAL A 36 55.41 -0.13 -24.43
N ALA A 37 56.31 0.56 -25.15
CA ALA A 37 55.95 1.48 -26.21
C ALA A 37 55.24 0.75 -27.36
N VAL A 38 55.84 -0.32 -27.90
CA VAL A 38 55.24 -1.15 -28.96
C VAL A 38 53.84 -1.61 -28.55
N ALA A 39 53.69 -2.28 -27.41
CA ALA A 39 52.39 -2.76 -26.92
C ALA A 39 51.36 -1.63 -26.71
N THR A 40 51.82 -0.43 -26.31
CA THR A 40 50.94 0.75 -26.12
C THR A 40 50.53 1.39 -27.45
N PHE A 41 51.36 1.33 -28.49
CA PHE A 41 51.05 1.86 -29.81
C PHE A 41 50.33 0.85 -30.73
N THR A 42 50.49 -0.46 -30.51
CA THR A 42 49.78 -1.51 -31.26
C THR A 42 48.46 -1.95 -30.62
N ALA A 43 48.21 -1.63 -29.34
CA ALA A 43 46.94 -1.90 -28.70
C ALA A 43 45.79 -1.11 -29.35
N ALA A 44 44.67 -1.80 -29.60
CA ALA A 44 43.47 -1.20 -30.17
C ALA A 44 42.97 -0.04 -29.29
N GLN A 45 42.68 1.09 -29.93
CA GLN A 45 42.11 2.25 -29.24
C GLN A 45 40.66 1.94 -28.87
N GLN A 46 40.29 2.23 -27.63
CA GLN A 46 38.92 2.09 -27.13
C GLN A 46 38.32 3.48 -26.92
N PHE A 47 37.10 3.65 -27.40
CA PHE A 47 36.30 4.85 -27.28
C PHE A 47 35.14 4.57 -26.33
N ARG A 48 34.94 5.44 -25.34
CA ARG A 48 33.81 5.40 -24.41
C ARG A 48 32.86 6.54 -24.74
N ALA A 49 31.60 6.24 -24.99
CA ALA A 49 30.55 7.24 -25.11
C ALA A 49 29.56 7.10 -23.94
N THR A 50 29.00 8.21 -23.46
CA THR A 50 28.16 8.25 -22.25
C THR A 50 26.87 9.03 -22.49
N ALA A 51 25.72 8.40 -22.29
CA ALA A 51 24.42 9.05 -22.19
C ALA A 51 24.08 9.36 -20.72
N LYS A 52 23.31 10.42 -20.48
CA LYS A 52 22.79 10.80 -19.16
C LYS A 52 21.28 10.75 -19.13
N VAL A 53 20.76 10.05 -18.14
CA VAL A 53 19.35 9.69 -18.02
C VAL A 53 18.84 10.13 -16.64
N LEU A 54 17.80 10.96 -16.60
CA LEU A 54 17.10 11.32 -15.37
C LEU A 54 16.16 10.19 -14.97
N VAL A 55 16.23 9.76 -13.70
CA VAL A 55 15.18 8.96 -13.08
C VAL A 55 14.32 9.88 -12.22
N ARG A 56 13.05 10.03 -12.59
CA ARG A 56 12.08 10.89 -11.91
C ARG A 56 11.38 10.09 -10.82
N ARG A 57 11.46 10.59 -9.58
CA ARG A 57 10.93 9.91 -8.39
C ARG A 57 9.40 9.99 -8.35
N GLU A 58 8.76 8.93 -7.89
CA GLU A 58 7.42 9.02 -7.30
C GLU A 58 7.55 9.59 -5.88
N GLU A 59 7.04 10.80 -5.68
CA GLU A 59 6.80 11.32 -4.34
C GLU A 59 5.62 10.56 -3.73
N LYS A 60 5.90 9.50 -2.96
CA LYS A 60 4.90 8.83 -2.12
C LYS A 60 4.38 9.83 -1.08
N PRO A 61 3.12 10.28 -1.15
CA PRO A 61 2.61 11.26 -0.19
C PRO A 61 2.50 10.62 1.19
N GLY A 62 3.16 11.18 2.21
CA GLY A 62 3.03 10.73 3.61
C GLY A 62 4.31 10.27 4.32
N ALA A 63 5.50 10.35 3.70
CA ALA A 63 6.77 10.06 4.39
C ALA A 63 7.13 11.16 5.42
N LEU A 64 6.57 11.08 6.62
CA LEU A 64 6.70 12.04 7.72
C LEU A 64 8.11 12.16 8.36
N ASN A 65 9.14 11.48 7.83
CA ASN A 65 10.50 11.50 8.38
C ASN A 65 11.56 11.58 7.27
N PRO A 66 12.36 12.67 7.20
CA PRO A 66 13.32 12.90 6.12
C PRO A 66 14.52 11.91 6.10
N TYR A 67 14.77 11.17 7.17
CA TYR A 67 15.85 10.17 7.22
C TYR A 67 15.50 8.91 6.41
N PHE A 68 14.27 8.38 6.55
CA PHE A 68 13.85 7.18 5.80
C PHE A 68 13.79 7.42 4.29
N SER A 69 13.48 8.65 3.85
CA SER A 69 13.50 9.02 2.43
C SER A 69 14.88 9.01 1.76
N ARG A 70 15.99 9.01 2.53
CA ARG A 70 17.37 8.87 2.01
C ARG A 70 17.81 7.41 1.86
N LEU A 71 17.51 6.55 2.83
CA LEU A 71 17.83 5.12 2.73
C LEU A 71 17.13 4.50 1.52
N ASN A 72 15.83 4.78 1.36
CA ASN A 72 15.08 4.37 0.18
C ASN A 72 15.65 4.95 -1.13
N GLN A 73 16.32 6.12 -1.11
CA GLN A 73 16.86 6.73 -2.34
C GLN A 73 18.04 5.93 -2.91
N GLU A 74 18.91 5.36 -2.07
CA GLU A 74 19.99 4.49 -2.56
C GLU A 74 19.46 3.14 -3.04
N GLU A 75 18.42 2.61 -2.40
CA GLU A 75 17.77 1.35 -2.81
C GLU A 75 17.00 1.52 -4.13
N ASP A 76 16.15 2.55 -4.24
CA ASP A 76 15.41 2.91 -5.47
C ASP A 76 16.37 3.03 -6.67
N ILE A 77 17.47 3.78 -6.51
CA ILE A 77 18.45 4.00 -7.58
C ILE A 77 19.22 2.71 -7.91
N ARG A 78 19.60 1.89 -6.93
CA ARG A 78 20.25 0.59 -7.19
C ARG A 78 19.33 -0.36 -7.97
N SER A 79 18.04 -0.40 -7.65
CA SER A 79 17.06 -1.18 -8.43
C SER A 79 16.99 -0.71 -9.89
N GLU A 80 16.97 0.60 -10.13
CA GLU A 80 16.95 1.17 -11.47
C GLU A 80 18.25 0.91 -12.28
N LEU A 81 19.42 0.82 -11.62
CA LEU A 81 20.68 0.41 -12.24
C LEU A 81 20.64 -1.07 -12.72
N GLU A 82 20.07 -1.97 -11.93
CA GLU A 82 19.87 -3.38 -12.32
C GLU A 82 18.83 -3.51 -13.45
N ILE A 83 17.74 -2.73 -13.42
CA ILE A 83 16.73 -2.70 -14.49
C ILE A 83 17.36 -2.24 -15.81
N ALA A 84 18.22 -1.21 -15.79
CA ALA A 84 18.94 -0.72 -16.97
C ALA A 84 19.90 -1.76 -17.60
N THR A 85 20.28 -2.81 -16.86
CA THR A 85 21.18 -3.89 -17.31
C THR A 85 20.50 -5.26 -17.40
N CYS A 86 19.18 -5.33 -17.23
CA CYS A 86 18.41 -6.56 -17.36
C CYS A 86 18.43 -7.14 -18.78
N ARG A 87 18.41 -8.48 -18.88
CA ARG A 87 18.42 -9.26 -20.14
C ARG A 87 17.47 -8.71 -21.23
N PRO A 88 16.17 -8.43 -20.99
CA PRO A 88 15.28 -7.91 -22.05
C PRO A 88 15.73 -6.56 -22.65
N VAL A 89 16.33 -5.67 -21.85
CA VAL A 89 16.86 -4.38 -22.33
C VAL A 89 18.07 -4.62 -23.23
N LEU A 90 19.03 -5.44 -22.74
CA LEU A 90 20.23 -5.81 -23.49
C LEU A 90 19.90 -6.54 -24.80
N GLU A 91 18.94 -7.47 -24.76
CA GLU A 91 18.55 -8.27 -25.92
C GLU A 91 17.89 -7.42 -27.01
N ASN A 92 17.04 -6.47 -26.65
CA ASN A 92 16.44 -5.55 -27.62
C ASN A 92 17.51 -4.72 -28.35
N VAL A 93 18.47 -4.15 -27.62
CA VAL A 93 19.60 -3.40 -28.23
C VAL A 93 20.45 -4.29 -29.13
N LEU A 94 20.74 -5.52 -28.71
CA LEU A 94 21.55 -6.45 -29.49
C LEU A 94 20.84 -6.85 -30.79
N ARG A 95 19.52 -7.13 -30.74
CA ARG A 95 18.71 -7.40 -31.94
C ARG A 95 18.66 -6.19 -32.88
N GLU A 96 18.47 -4.98 -32.35
CA GLU A 96 18.48 -3.74 -33.15
C GLU A 96 19.84 -3.51 -33.83
N ALA A 97 20.94 -3.78 -33.13
CA ALA A 97 22.29 -3.67 -33.67
C ALA A 97 22.57 -4.68 -34.79
N LEU A 98 22.13 -5.93 -34.62
CA LEU A 98 22.24 -6.99 -35.61
C LEU A 98 21.44 -6.67 -36.88
N ALA A 99 20.20 -6.17 -36.71
CA ALA A 99 19.35 -5.71 -37.80
C ALA A 99 19.94 -4.50 -38.54
N SER A 100 20.49 -3.54 -37.79
CA SER A 100 21.18 -2.35 -38.31
C SER A 100 22.56 -2.64 -38.91
N ARG A 101 23.02 -3.90 -38.90
CA ARG A 101 24.35 -4.36 -39.35
C ARG A 101 25.52 -3.66 -38.61
N ARG A 102 25.34 -3.34 -37.34
CA ARG A 102 26.33 -2.67 -36.46
C ARG A 102 26.74 -3.56 -35.28
N PRO A 103 27.25 -4.78 -35.49
CA PRO A 103 27.73 -5.62 -34.38
C PRO A 103 28.88 -4.92 -33.64
N PHE A 104 28.86 -4.94 -32.32
CA PHE A 104 29.98 -4.47 -31.51
C PHE A 104 31.25 -5.31 -31.78
N HIS A 105 32.42 -4.70 -31.61
CA HIS A 105 33.70 -5.32 -31.90
C HIS A 105 33.93 -6.57 -31.03
N GLY A 106 34.46 -7.68 -31.56
CA GLY A 106 34.69 -8.91 -30.77
C GLY A 106 33.51 -9.89 -30.72
N LEU A 107 32.49 -9.67 -31.54
CA LEU A 107 31.69 -10.77 -32.11
C LEU A 107 32.44 -11.35 -33.32
N ASN A 108 32.58 -12.66 -33.40
CA ASN A 108 33.19 -13.33 -34.56
C ASN A 108 32.22 -13.25 -35.75
N SER A 109 32.74 -13.12 -36.97
CA SER A 109 31.92 -13.02 -38.20
C SER A 109 30.89 -14.15 -38.33
N GLU A 110 31.27 -15.39 -38.03
CA GLU A 110 30.38 -16.55 -37.98
C GLU A 110 29.25 -16.38 -36.95
N SER A 111 29.57 -15.91 -35.73
CA SER A 111 28.56 -15.64 -34.70
C SER A 111 27.63 -14.49 -35.05
N VAL A 112 28.13 -13.45 -35.75
CA VAL A 112 27.28 -12.36 -36.27
C VAL A 112 26.34 -12.90 -37.35
N GLN A 113 26.83 -13.72 -38.27
CA GLN A 113 26.00 -14.32 -39.33
C GLN A 113 24.95 -15.28 -38.75
N ALA A 114 25.30 -16.11 -37.77
CA ALA A 114 24.36 -16.99 -37.08
C ALA A 114 23.28 -16.19 -36.33
N LEU A 115 23.66 -15.14 -35.58
CA LEU A 115 22.71 -14.27 -34.87
C LEU A 115 21.83 -13.46 -35.84
N GLN A 116 22.37 -12.98 -36.96
CA GLN A 116 21.58 -12.32 -38.01
C GLN A 116 20.61 -13.30 -38.69
N ALA A 117 21.05 -14.53 -38.97
CA ALA A 117 20.18 -15.58 -39.49
C ALA A 117 19.06 -15.94 -38.51
N LEU A 118 19.34 -15.94 -37.19
CA LEU A 118 18.33 -16.14 -36.15
C LEU A 118 17.30 -15.00 -36.13
N VAL A 119 17.75 -13.74 -36.08
CA VAL A 119 16.86 -12.55 -36.05
C VAL A 119 15.98 -12.49 -37.31
N ASN A 120 16.58 -12.69 -38.49
CA ASN A 120 15.88 -12.65 -39.78
C ASN A 120 14.96 -13.88 -39.97
N GLY A 121 15.39 -15.06 -39.50
CA GLY A 121 14.60 -16.30 -39.53
C GLY A 121 13.37 -16.22 -38.62
N ARG A 122 13.53 -15.64 -37.43
CA ARG A 122 12.43 -15.41 -36.48
C ARG A 122 11.40 -14.40 -37.00
N GLN A 123 11.83 -13.34 -37.70
CA GLN A 123 10.90 -12.44 -38.40
C GLN A 123 10.09 -13.18 -39.49
N ARG A 124 10.72 -14.10 -40.23
CA ARG A 124 10.03 -14.93 -41.24
C ARG A 124 9.07 -15.95 -40.63
N LEU A 125 9.41 -16.55 -39.47
CA LEU A 125 8.54 -17.49 -38.76
C LEU A 125 7.32 -16.81 -38.14
N VAL A 126 7.45 -15.57 -37.64
CA VAL A 126 6.31 -14.78 -37.15
C VAL A 126 5.38 -14.35 -38.31
N ALA A 127 5.91 -14.13 -39.51
CA ALA A 127 5.11 -13.87 -40.71
C ALA A 127 4.47 -15.13 -41.33
N ALA A 128 4.96 -16.33 -40.98
CA ALA A 128 4.52 -17.62 -41.51
C ALA A 128 3.84 -18.49 -40.42
N ALA A 129 3.00 -17.86 -39.60
CA ALA A 129 2.38 -18.47 -38.43
C ALA A 129 1.16 -19.37 -38.75
N ASP A 130 1.34 -20.34 -39.66
CA ASP A 130 0.37 -21.43 -39.88
C ASP A 130 0.77 -22.68 -39.08
N GLY A 131 0.19 -22.81 -37.89
CA GLY A 131 -0.22 -24.07 -37.23
C GLY A 131 0.81 -25.13 -36.80
N THR A 132 1.83 -25.47 -37.60
CA THR A 132 2.50 -26.79 -37.49
C THR A 132 4.03 -26.73 -37.40
N ARG A 133 4.57 -26.46 -36.19
CA ARG A 133 5.87 -26.99 -35.68
C ARG A 133 6.19 -26.52 -34.25
N SER A 134 5.56 -27.11 -33.23
CA SER A 134 5.84 -26.75 -31.82
C SER A 134 7.27 -27.13 -31.39
N GLU A 135 7.70 -28.37 -31.66
CA GLU A 135 9.00 -28.90 -31.21
C GLU A 135 10.21 -28.31 -31.96
N ALA A 136 10.10 -28.16 -33.28
CA ALA A 136 11.16 -27.53 -34.08
C ALA A 136 11.33 -26.04 -33.74
N ASN A 137 10.24 -25.36 -33.37
CA ASN A 137 10.33 -24.03 -32.81
C ASN A 137 11.05 -24.06 -31.46
N ALA A 138 10.65 -24.92 -30.51
CA ALA A 138 11.30 -25.03 -29.20
C ALA A 138 12.83 -25.25 -29.29
N ALA A 139 13.29 -26.13 -30.18
CA ALA A 139 14.71 -26.33 -30.45
C ALA A 139 15.39 -25.09 -31.07
N ALA A 140 14.70 -24.34 -31.93
CA ALA A 140 15.20 -23.08 -32.50
C ALA A 140 15.23 -21.91 -31.47
N TRP A 141 14.34 -21.90 -30.48
CA TRP A 141 14.40 -20.97 -29.35
C TRP A 141 15.59 -21.29 -28.44
N GLN A 142 15.82 -22.57 -28.11
CA GLN A 142 16.98 -23.01 -27.32
C GLN A 142 18.30 -22.70 -28.03
N ALA A 143 18.46 -23.11 -29.29
CA ALA A 143 19.66 -22.81 -30.09
C ALA A 143 19.86 -21.29 -30.31
N GLY A 144 18.78 -20.51 -30.27
CA GLY A 144 18.85 -19.05 -30.30
C GLY A 144 19.40 -18.45 -29.01
N ASP A 145 18.92 -18.91 -27.86
CA ASP A 145 19.40 -18.50 -26.54
C ASP A 145 20.87 -18.90 -26.31
N ASP A 146 21.26 -20.12 -26.71
CA ASP A 146 22.65 -20.62 -26.63
C ASP A 146 23.65 -19.75 -27.42
N LEU A 147 23.19 -19.13 -28.52
CA LEU A 147 23.99 -18.18 -29.30
C LEU A 147 23.93 -16.74 -28.74
N MET A 148 22.80 -16.37 -28.12
CA MET A 148 22.55 -15.02 -27.62
C MET A 148 23.26 -14.74 -26.29
N GLU A 149 23.23 -15.66 -25.33
CA GLU A 149 23.84 -15.46 -24.01
C GLU A 149 25.35 -15.15 -24.06
N PRO A 150 26.18 -15.84 -24.87
CA PRO A 150 27.60 -15.48 -25.02
C PRO A 150 27.82 -14.09 -25.62
N ALA A 151 26.86 -13.56 -26.39
CA ALA A 151 26.92 -12.22 -26.97
C ALA A 151 26.44 -11.16 -25.96
N LEU A 152 25.38 -11.44 -25.18
CA LEU A 152 24.89 -10.59 -24.10
C LEU A 152 25.95 -10.40 -23.00
N GLU A 153 26.62 -11.48 -22.57
CA GLU A 153 27.68 -11.41 -21.57
C GLU A 153 28.90 -10.60 -22.06
N ARG A 154 29.26 -10.71 -23.35
CA ARG A 154 30.29 -9.87 -23.98
C ARG A 154 29.87 -8.40 -24.05
N MET A 155 28.59 -8.11 -24.27
CA MET A 155 28.05 -6.76 -24.30
C MET A 155 27.99 -6.15 -22.89
N ARG A 156 27.56 -6.92 -21.88
CA ARG A 156 27.51 -6.52 -20.47
C ARG A 156 28.87 -6.05 -19.95
N ARG A 157 29.96 -6.74 -20.33
CA ARG A 157 31.35 -6.35 -19.96
C ARG A 157 31.83 -5.03 -20.56
N ARG A 158 31.11 -4.45 -21.52
CA ARG A 158 31.42 -3.17 -22.19
C ARG A 158 30.48 -2.04 -21.79
N ILE A 159 29.44 -2.38 -21.05
CA ILE A 159 28.50 -1.43 -20.49
C ILE A 159 29.00 -1.04 -19.09
N THR A 160 28.94 0.24 -18.79
CA THR A 160 29.15 0.77 -17.44
C THR A 160 27.97 1.66 -17.11
N VAL A 161 27.13 1.22 -16.16
CA VAL A 161 25.99 1.99 -15.67
C VAL A 161 26.30 2.41 -14.24
N GLU A 162 26.34 3.71 -14.00
CA GLU A 162 26.70 4.32 -12.71
C GLU A 162 25.67 5.39 -12.34
N ALA A 163 25.35 5.52 -11.05
CA ALA A 163 24.52 6.61 -10.55
C ALA A 163 25.41 7.79 -10.14
N VAL A 164 25.00 9.01 -10.51
CA VAL A 164 25.71 10.24 -10.11
C VAL A 164 25.38 10.54 -8.65
N THR A 165 26.38 10.51 -7.76
CA THR A 165 26.18 10.78 -6.34
C THR A 165 25.58 12.18 -6.10
N GLY A 166 24.52 12.25 -5.31
CA GLY A 166 23.78 13.49 -5.03
C GLY A 166 22.81 13.94 -6.14
N ALA A 167 22.63 13.18 -7.22
CA ALA A 167 21.66 13.48 -8.27
C ALA A 167 20.88 12.24 -8.71
N ASN A 168 19.63 12.40 -9.14
CA ASN A 168 18.81 11.30 -9.67
C ASN A 168 19.13 11.04 -11.16
N VAL A 169 20.43 10.97 -11.49
CA VAL A 169 20.92 10.82 -12.86
C VAL A 169 21.75 9.54 -12.96
N ILE A 170 21.37 8.67 -13.89
CA ILE A 170 22.13 7.49 -14.27
C ILE A 170 22.98 7.85 -15.50
N THR A 171 24.27 7.54 -15.45
CA THR A 171 25.17 7.58 -16.59
C THR A 171 25.30 6.19 -17.20
N ILE A 172 24.89 6.06 -18.46
CA ILE A 172 25.03 4.84 -19.26
C ILE A 172 26.20 5.03 -20.21
N SER A 173 27.25 4.23 -20.06
CA SER A 173 28.43 4.27 -20.94
C SER A 173 28.62 2.96 -21.69
N PHE A 174 29.09 3.04 -22.94
CA PHE A 174 29.48 1.88 -23.75
C PHE A 174 30.91 2.05 -24.30
N GLU A 175 31.68 0.96 -24.32
CA GLU A 175 33.04 0.93 -24.85
C GLU A 175 33.16 0.07 -26.14
N ASP A 176 33.68 0.67 -27.22
CA ASP A 176 33.99 -0.03 -28.46
C ASP A 176 35.29 0.51 -29.11
N THR A 177 35.77 -0.14 -30.16
CA THR A 177 36.95 0.31 -30.93
C THR A 177 36.61 1.36 -31.99
N GLU A 178 35.33 1.62 -32.26
CA GLU A 178 34.86 2.69 -33.12
C GLU A 178 33.98 3.67 -32.34
N ALA A 179 34.31 4.96 -32.44
CA ALA A 179 33.64 6.03 -31.70
C ALA A 179 32.13 6.12 -32.03
N GLU A 180 31.75 5.93 -33.30
CA GLU A 180 30.34 5.94 -33.71
C GLU A 180 29.54 4.77 -33.14
N ARG A 181 30.11 3.55 -33.11
CA ARG A 181 29.46 2.40 -32.46
C ARG A 181 29.29 2.62 -30.97
N ALA A 182 30.31 3.15 -30.29
CA ALA A 182 30.21 3.45 -28.86
C ALA A 182 29.04 4.42 -28.56
N ALA A 183 28.94 5.51 -29.32
CA ALA A 183 27.84 6.47 -29.18
C ALA A 183 26.48 5.87 -29.54
N TRP A 184 26.40 5.08 -30.61
CA TRP A 184 25.15 4.43 -31.02
C TRP A 184 24.66 3.43 -29.96
N TYR A 185 25.52 2.55 -29.43
CA TYR A 185 25.15 1.57 -28.41
C TYR A 185 24.75 2.23 -27.08
N ALA A 186 25.43 3.30 -26.65
CA ALA A 186 25.06 4.03 -25.44
C ALA A 186 23.68 4.71 -25.58
N ASN A 187 23.35 5.27 -26.75
CA ASN A 187 22.03 5.82 -27.04
C ASN A 187 20.95 4.74 -27.16
N ALA A 188 21.24 3.62 -27.84
CA ALA A 188 20.32 2.50 -27.98
C ALA A 188 19.97 1.90 -26.61
N LEU A 189 20.94 1.74 -25.70
CA LEU A 189 20.68 1.28 -24.33
C LEU A 189 19.84 2.27 -23.52
N ALA A 190 20.11 3.57 -23.62
CA ALA A 190 19.29 4.60 -22.96
C ALA A 190 17.83 4.59 -23.47
N ASN A 191 17.62 4.44 -24.78
CA ASN A 191 16.29 4.34 -25.40
C ASN A 191 15.57 3.04 -24.99
N ALA A 192 16.27 1.90 -25.02
CA ALA A 192 15.69 0.60 -24.65
C ALA A 192 15.33 0.53 -23.15
N TYR A 193 16.14 1.13 -22.27
CA TYR A 193 15.84 1.25 -20.84
C TYR A 193 14.62 2.16 -20.61
N ALA A 194 14.54 3.31 -21.28
CA ALA A 194 13.37 4.20 -21.21
C ALA A 194 12.09 3.50 -21.69
N ALA A 195 12.14 2.78 -22.82
CA ALA A 195 11.00 2.03 -23.35
C ALA A 195 10.58 0.87 -22.42
N TYR A 196 11.53 0.14 -21.84
CA TYR A 196 11.24 -0.94 -20.90
C TYR A 196 10.65 -0.45 -19.58
N ASN A 197 11.17 0.64 -19.01
CA ASN A 197 10.60 1.27 -17.81
C ASN A 197 9.19 1.83 -18.09
N ALA A 198 8.97 2.44 -19.26
CA ALA A 198 7.63 2.85 -19.69
C ALA A 198 6.68 1.66 -19.91
N GLN A 199 7.18 0.46 -20.22
CA GLN A 199 6.36 -0.75 -20.29
C GLN A 199 6.05 -1.34 -18.90
N VAL A 200 7.04 -1.38 -18.01
CA VAL A 200 6.93 -2.00 -16.66
C VAL A 200 6.24 -1.08 -15.65
N HIS A 201 6.39 0.25 -15.78
CA HIS A 201 5.87 1.24 -14.83
C HIS A 201 4.88 2.25 -15.46
N GLY A 202 4.65 2.21 -16.78
CA GLY A 202 3.82 3.19 -17.50
C GLY A 202 2.31 2.99 -17.35
N GLY A 203 1.80 3.10 -16.12
CA GLY A 203 0.39 3.44 -15.81
C GLY A 203 -0.70 2.44 -16.23
N ALA A 204 -0.42 1.37 -16.98
CA ALA A 204 -1.42 0.41 -17.44
C ALA A 204 -2.07 -0.39 -16.29
N GLU A 205 -1.28 -0.77 -15.29
CA GLU A 205 -1.79 -1.40 -14.05
C GLU A 205 -2.72 -0.44 -13.29
N ILE A 206 -2.34 0.84 -13.20
CA ILE A 206 -3.14 1.87 -12.53
C ILE A 206 -4.44 2.16 -13.32
N GLU A 207 -4.42 2.14 -14.64
CA GLU A 207 -5.64 2.28 -15.47
C GLU A 207 -6.58 1.09 -15.36
N ASN A 208 -6.05 -0.13 -15.32
CA ASN A 208 -6.85 -1.33 -15.11
C ASN A 208 -7.48 -1.30 -13.70
N PHE A 209 -6.68 -1.01 -12.68
CA PHE A 209 -7.14 -0.80 -11.30
C PHE A 209 -8.23 0.28 -11.21
N LEU A 210 -8.00 1.47 -11.75
CA LEU A 210 -9.00 2.55 -11.77
C LEU A 210 -10.28 2.12 -12.51
N SER A 211 -10.16 1.44 -13.65
CA SER A 211 -11.32 1.02 -14.44
C SER A 211 -12.17 -0.04 -13.72
N GLU A 212 -11.54 -1.02 -13.08
CA GLU A 212 -12.20 -2.03 -12.24
C GLU A 212 -12.87 -1.38 -11.02
N HIS A 213 -12.16 -0.52 -10.29
CA HIS A 213 -12.70 0.17 -9.13
C HIS A 213 -13.82 1.17 -9.49
N ILE A 214 -13.77 1.85 -10.63
CA ILE A 214 -14.87 2.68 -11.14
C ILE A 214 -16.10 1.82 -11.46
N GLY A 215 -15.93 0.67 -12.11
CA GLY A 215 -17.03 -0.25 -12.41
C GLY A 215 -17.69 -0.82 -11.15
N SER A 216 -16.87 -1.23 -10.18
CA SER A 216 -17.32 -1.71 -8.87
C SER A 216 -18.02 -0.61 -8.05
N ALA A 217 -17.43 0.59 -7.97
CA ALA A 217 -18.02 1.72 -7.27
C ALA A 217 -19.35 2.17 -7.90
N ARG A 218 -19.46 2.15 -9.24
CA ARG A 218 -20.72 2.42 -9.94
C ARG A 218 -21.79 1.39 -9.61
N THR A 219 -21.47 0.10 -9.72
CA THR A 219 -22.43 -0.99 -9.42
C THR A 219 -22.92 -0.92 -7.97
N ARG A 220 -22.02 -0.53 -7.04
CA ARG A 220 -22.38 -0.28 -5.64
C ARG A 220 -23.24 0.97 -5.46
N LEU A 221 -22.96 2.05 -6.19
CA LEU A 221 -23.78 3.27 -6.17
C LEU A 221 -25.19 2.98 -6.70
N ASP A 222 -25.31 2.34 -7.86
CA ASP A 222 -26.59 2.00 -8.50
C ASP A 222 -27.47 1.13 -7.56
N SER A 223 -26.87 0.17 -6.85
CA SER A 223 -27.60 -0.69 -5.88
C SER A 223 -27.95 0.03 -4.58
N LEU A 224 -27.11 0.95 -4.09
CA LEU A 224 -27.45 1.81 -2.94
C LEU A 224 -28.55 2.82 -3.28
N GLU A 225 -28.53 3.43 -4.46
CA GLU A 225 -29.57 4.37 -4.91
C GLU A 225 -30.92 3.65 -5.11
N GLN A 226 -30.91 2.43 -5.64
CA GLN A 226 -32.11 1.57 -5.71
C GLN A 226 -32.63 1.20 -4.31
N ALA A 227 -31.75 0.83 -3.38
CA ALA A 227 -32.13 0.51 -2.01
C ALA A 227 -32.72 1.72 -1.28
N LEU A 228 -32.11 2.91 -1.44
CA LEU A 228 -32.60 4.17 -0.89
C LEU A 228 -33.97 4.54 -1.47
N TYR A 229 -34.17 4.39 -2.79
CA TYR A 229 -35.47 4.63 -3.42
C TYR A 229 -36.54 3.66 -2.92
N ALA A 230 -36.25 2.35 -2.89
CA ALA A 230 -37.16 1.33 -2.38
C ALA A 230 -37.49 1.54 -0.89
N PHE A 231 -36.52 1.98 -0.09
CA PHE A 231 -36.75 2.31 1.32
C PHE A 231 -37.65 3.53 1.48
N ARG A 232 -37.42 4.62 0.74
CA ARG A 232 -38.30 5.81 0.76
C ARG A 232 -39.73 5.47 0.34
N MET A 233 -39.89 4.67 -0.72
CA MET A 233 -41.20 4.22 -1.21
C MET A 233 -41.95 3.31 -0.23
N SER A 234 -41.25 2.40 0.47
CA SER A 234 -41.87 1.45 1.42
C SER A 234 -42.08 2.02 2.82
N SER A 235 -41.21 2.93 3.28
CA SER A 235 -41.30 3.55 4.60
C SER A 235 -42.23 4.77 4.65
N GLY A 236 -42.44 5.43 3.50
CA GLY A 236 -43.09 6.74 3.37
C GLY A 236 -42.22 7.92 3.83
N LEU A 237 -40.99 7.66 4.27
CA LEU A 237 -40.12 8.64 4.90
C LEU A 237 -39.27 9.35 3.83
N VAL A 238 -39.72 10.54 3.41
CA VAL A 238 -38.97 11.43 2.51
C VAL A 238 -38.19 12.49 3.30
N ASP A 239 -38.74 12.92 4.43
CA ASP A 239 -38.22 13.99 5.28
C ASP A 239 -38.67 13.69 6.72
N TYR A 240 -37.70 13.49 7.62
CA TYR A 240 -37.97 13.08 9.00
C TYR A 240 -38.70 14.16 9.80
N ASP A 241 -38.22 15.40 9.76
CA ASP A 241 -38.78 16.49 10.56
C ASP A 241 -40.22 16.82 10.12
N LYS A 242 -40.49 16.81 8.82
CA LYS A 242 -41.86 16.95 8.30
C LYS A 242 -42.74 15.77 8.73
N GLN A 243 -42.23 14.54 8.70
CA GLN A 243 -43.00 13.37 9.10
C GLN A 243 -43.30 13.35 10.61
N VAL A 244 -42.33 13.73 11.46
CA VAL A 244 -42.53 13.94 12.90
C VAL A 244 -43.63 14.96 13.15
N ALA A 245 -43.58 16.12 12.46
CA ALA A 245 -44.56 17.18 12.61
C ALA A 245 -45.99 16.72 12.23
N ILE A 246 -46.14 15.99 11.10
CA ILE A 246 -47.43 15.44 10.66
C ILE A 246 -47.99 14.42 11.66
N VAL A 247 -47.15 13.52 12.18
CA VAL A 247 -47.55 12.50 13.16
C VAL A 247 -47.93 13.14 14.50
N LEU A 248 -47.18 14.16 14.95
CA LEU A 248 -47.46 14.90 16.18
C LEU A 248 -48.75 15.72 16.08
N GLU A 249 -49.03 16.32 14.93
CA GLU A 249 -50.29 17.05 14.70
C GLU A 249 -51.49 16.10 14.64
N LYS A 250 -51.33 14.93 14.02
CA LYS A 250 -52.33 13.84 14.06
C LYS A 250 -52.56 13.31 15.48
N TYR A 251 -51.52 13.20 16.29
CA TYR A 251 -51.63 12.85 17.71
C TYR A 251 -52.44 13.90 18.47
N ARG A 252 -52.05 15.18 18.39
CA ARG A 252 -52.73 16.30 19.05
C ARG A 252 -54.20 16.41 18.67
N SER A 253 -54.51 16.44 17.38
CA SER A 253 -55.90 16.52 16.89
C SER A 253 -56.78 15.37 17.38
N THR A 254 -56.24 14.14 17.43
CA THR A 254 -56.98 12.97 17.97
C THR A 254 -57.13 13.05 19.51
N ASP A 255 -56.12 13.53 20.24
CA ASP A 255 -56.18 13.70 21.69
C ASP A 255 -57.17 14.80 22.11
N TYR A 256 -57.22 15.92 21.37
CA TYR A 256 -58.25 16.96 21.52
C TYR A 256 -59.66 16.43 21.23
N GLU A 257 -59.83 15.56 20.22
CA GLU A 257 -61.12 14.92 19.94
C GLU A 257 -61.55 13.98 21.09
N ILE A 258 -60.63 13.20 21.67
CA ILE A 258 -60.89 12.39 22.87
C ILE A 258 -61.27 13.28 24.06
N LEU A 259 -60.57 14.40 24.28
CA LEU A 259 -60.87 15.32 25.36
C LEU A 259 -62.29 15.89 25.24
N ARG A 260 -62.69 16.32 24.03
CA ARG A 260 -64.06 16.80 23.75
C ARG A 260 -65.12 15.73 24.00
N LEU A 261 -64.89 14.50 23.53
CA LEU A 261 -65.83 13.38 23.74
C LEU A 261 -65.93 13.00 25.22
N ARG A 262 -64.84 13.10 26.00
CA ARG A 262 -64.84 12.88 27.44
C ARG A 262 -65.63 13.97 28.18
N GLU A 263 -65.42 15.24 27.83
CA GLU A 263 -66.20 16.35 28.38
C GLU A 263 -67.70 16.14 28.12
N GLU A 264 -68.09 15.82 26.89
CA GLU A 264 -69.48 15.52 26.54
C GLU A 264 -70.05 14.34 27.35
N ALA A 265 -69.30 13.25 27.50
CA ALA A 265 -69.69 12.10 28.32
C ALA A 265 -69.83 12.43 29.82
N GLU A 266 -68.99 13.33 30.37
CA GLU A 266 -69.13 13.83 31.75
C GLU A 266 -70.36 14.72 31.91
N THR A 267 -70.68 15.59 30.93
CA THR A 267 -71.93 16.37 30.98
C THR A 267 -73.18 15.49 30.99
N LEU A 268 -73.20 14.42 30.19
CA LEU A 268 -74.27 13.42 30.22
C LEU A 268 -74.32 12.68 31.56
N THR A 269 -73.17 12.31 32.13
CA THR A 269 -73.07 11.65 33.43
C THR A 269 -73.63 12.53 34.56
N ALA A 270 -73.32 13.84 34.54
CA ALA A 270 -73.91 14.81 35.45
C ALA A 270 -75.43 14.94 35.25
N LYS A 271 -75.91 14.99 34.00
CA LYS A 271 -77.34 15.06 33.67
C LYS A 271 -78.12 13.83 34.15
N ILE A 272 -77.62 12.62 33.88
CA ILE A 272 -78.18 11.35 34.36
C ILE A 272 -78.22 11.32 35.89
N THR A 273 -77.17 11.82 36.55
CA THR A 273 -77.11 11.91 38.02
C THR A 273 -78.18 12.84 38.59
N ARG A 274 -78.49 13.96 37.92
CA ARG A 274 -79.61 14.84 38.30
C ARG A 274 -80.95 14.14 38.13
N LEU A 275 -81.22 13.55 36.96
CA LEU A 275 -82.46 12.81 36.70
C LEU A 275 -82.69 11.66 37.71
N ARG A 276 -81.63 10.93 38.09
CA ARG A 276 -81.70 9.89 39.14
C ARG A 276 -82.05 10.45 40.52
N ARG A 277 -81.57 11.64 40.88
CA ARG A 277 -81.96 12.32 42.14
C ARG A 277 -83.42 12.75 42.11
N LEU A 278 -83.93 13.23 40.97
CA LEU A 278 -85.36 13.54 40.80
C LEU A 278 -86.23 12.28 40.94
N HIS A 279 -85.84 11.17 40.29
CA HIS A 279 -86.54 9.89 40.42
C HIS A 279 -86.56 9.37 41.87
N ALA A 280 -85.49 9.58 42.64
CA ALA A 280 -85.43 9.19 44.06
C ALA A 280 -86.30 10.09 44.96
N THR A 281 -86.44 11.37 44.64
CA THR A 281 -87.08 12.39 45.53
C THR A 281 -88.58 12.56 45.22
N ARG A 282 -89.31 11.44 45.17
CA ARG A 282 -90.68 11.29 44.62
C ARG A 282 -91.76 12.21 45.22
N ASP A 283 -91.53 12.74 46.42
CA ASP A 283 -92.50 13.56 47.17
C ASP A 283 -92.09 15.01 47.40
N SER A 284 -90.95 15.47 46.87
CA SER A 284 -90.58 16.89 46.98
C SER A 284 -91.50 17.77 46.11
N LEU A 285 -91.97 18.87 46.70
CA LEU A 285 -92.59 20.00 45.98
C LEU A 285 -91.55 20.96 45.38
N ILE A 286 -90.27 20.72 45.65
CA ILE A 286 -89.14 21.53 45.21
C ILE A 286 -88.31 20.68 44.26
N VAL A 287 -88.31 21.06 42.97
CA VAL A 287 -87.42 20.55 41.93
C VAL A 287 -86.59 21.72 41.42
N PRO A 288 -85.26 21.60 41.23
CA PRO A 288 -84.46 22.68 40.68
C PRO A 288 -84.91 23.09 39.27
N ASP A 289 -85.12 24.38 39.04
CA ASP A 289 -85.68 24.92 37.78
C ASP A 289 -84.90 24.50 36.52
N ALA A 290 -83.57 24.37 36.62
CA ALA A 290 -82.71 24.01 35.50
C ALA A 290 -83.04 22.65 34.86
N ASP A 291 -83.61 21.70 35.61
CA ASP A 291 -84.01 20.40 35.09
C ASP A 291 -85.48 20.40 34.56
N MET A 292 -86.31 21.37 35.00
CA MET A 292 -87.65 21.65 34.45
C MET A 292 -87.57 22.28 33.05
N ASP A 293 -86.55 23.12 32.81
CA ASP A 293 -86.40 23.82 31.54
C ASP A 293 -85.96 22.93 30.38
N ALA A 294 -85.16 21.90 30.67
CA ALA A 294 -84.64 20.99 29.65
C ALA A 294 -85.69 20.02 29.06
N HIS A 295 -86.81 19.76 29.76
CA HIS A 295 -87.76 18.70 29.40
C HIS A 295 -89.23 19.14 29.59
N PRO A 296 -89.92 19.63 28.53
CA PRO A 296 -91.27 20.18 28.66
C PRO A 296 -92.32 19.16 29.10
N ALA A 297 -92.15 17.87 28.76
CA ALA A 297 -93.04 16.79 29.20
C ALA A 297 -92.98 16.59 30.73
N ILE A 298 -91.78 16.59 31.32
CA ILE A 298 -91.59 16.55 32.77
C ILE A 298 -92.28 17.77 33.41
N ARG A 299 -92.06 18.99 32.88
CA ARG A 299 -92.67 20.22 33.40
C ARG A 299 -94.21 20.16 33.41
N GLN A 300 -94.82 19.68 32.32
CA GLN A 300 -96.28 19.54 32.21
C GLN A 300 -96.83 18.53 33.22
N LEU A 301 -96.19 17.38 33.38
CA LEU A 301 -96.58 16.36 34.37
C LEU A 301 -96.42 16.86 35.81
N TYR A 302 -95.36 17.62 36.11
CA TYR A 302 -95.17 18.25 37.43
C TYR A 302 -96.18 19.36 37.73
N SER A 303 -96.55 20.20 36.76
CA SER A 303 -97.64 21.19 36.93
C SER A 303 -98.92 20.47 37.30
N ARG A 304 -99.35 19.51 36.46
CA ARG A 304 -100.58 18.73 36.69
C ARG A 304 -100.58 18.01 38.03
N LEU A 305 -99.44 17.44 38.44
CA LEU A 305 -99.27 16.82 39.77
C LEU A 305 -99.41 17.83 40.91
N THR A 306 -98.89 19.04 40.74
CA THR A 306 -98.98 20.13 41.72
C THR A 306 -100.40 20.65 41.85
N ASP A 307 -101.09 20.86 40.72
CA ASP A 307 -102.49 21.29 40.66
C ASP A 307 -103.40 20.26 41.36
N LEU A 308 -103.28 18.97 41.02
CA LEU A 308 -104.03 17.89 41.68
C LEU A 308 -103.71 17.76 43.19
N ARG A 309 -102.45 17.96 43.59
CA ARG A 309 -102.05 17.98 45.02
C ARG A 309 -102.64 19.17 45.76
N LEU A 310 -102.78 20.34 45.11
CA LEU A 310 -103.41 21.52 45.68
C LEU A 310 -104.92 21.35 45.80
N GLU A 311 -105.58 20.81 44.77
CA GLU A 311 -107.01 20.46 44.78
C GLU A 311 -107.33 19.44 45.89
N TYR A 312 -106.53 18.36 46.00
CA TYR A 312 -106.65 17.38 47.09
C TYR A 312 -106.50 18.03 48.49
N ARG A 313 -105.57 18.98 48.65
CA ARG A 313 -105.40 19.73 49.91
C ARG A 313 -106.60 20.64 50.21
N ALA A 314 -107.16 21.31 49.21
CA ALA A 314 -108.36 22.13 49.38
C ALA A 314 -109.60 21.26 49.68
N ALA A 315 -109.72 20.10 49.04
CA ALA A 315 -110.81 19.16 49.23
C ALA A 315 -110.84 18.54 50.65
N LEU A 316 -109.69 18.37 51.31
CA LEU A 316 -109.60 17.95 52.73
C LEU A 316 -110.33 18.90 53.70
N GLY A 317 -110.53 20.17 53.34
CA GLY A 317 -111.32 21.11 54.15
C GLY A 317 -112.85 20.91 54.05
N LYS A 318 -113.32 20.08 53.11
CA LYS A 318 -114.74 19.84 52.82
C LYS A 318 -115.15 18.37 52.87
N TYR A 319 -114.22 17.44 52.64
CA TYR A 319 -114.47 16.01 52.54
C TYR A 319 -113.53 15.18 53.41
N THR A 320 -114.06 14.09 53.99
CA THR A 320 -113.24 13.12 54.74
C THR A 320 -112.37 12.29 53.79
N ARG A 321 -111.23 11.79 54.29
CA ARG A 321 -110.22 11.07 53.48
C ARG A 321 -110.78 9.87 52.69
N ASN A 322 -111.82 9.21 53.17
CA ASN A 322 -112.44 8.04 52.52
C ASN A 322 -113.57 8.40 51.53
N HIS A 323 -113.94 9.68 51.41
CA HIS A 323 -114.98 10.15 50.50
C HIS A 323 -114.63 9.81 49.03
N ARG A 324 -115.64 9.52 48.20
CA ARG A 324 -115.44 9.09 46.79
C ARG A 324 -114.53 10.04 46.02
N HIS A 325 -114.83 11.33 46.05
CA HIS A 325 -114.04 12.37 45.37
C HIS A 325 -112.58 12.43 45.84
N MET A 326 -112.30 12.14 47.12
CA MET A 326 -110.92 12.08 47.64
C MET A 326 -110.16 10.86 47.10
N ARG A 327 -110.84 9.72 46.93
CA ARG A 327 -110.26 8.52 46.30
C ARG A 327 -110.02 8.73 44.80
N ASP A 328 -110.93 9.41 44.11
CA ASP A 328 -110.79 9.74 42.70
C ASP A 328 -109.58 10.68 42.47
N LEU A 329 -109.41 11.72 43.29
CA LEU A 329 -108.23 12.60 43.27
C LEU A 329 -106.94 11.85 43.63
N ALA A 330 -106.96 11.01 44.66
CA ALA A 330 -105.78 10.19 45.02
C ALA A 330 -105.36 9.24 43.88
N SER A 331 -106.34 8.65 43.17
CA SER A 331 -106.07 7.81 41.99
C SER A 331 -105.49 8.61 40.83
N GLN A 332 -105.94 9.85 40.61
CA GLN A 332 -105.37 10.74 39.59
C GLN A 332 -103.93 11.15 39.92
N ILE A 333 -103.66 11.50 41.18
CA ILE A 333 -102.30 11.79 41.68
C ILE A 333 -101.38 10.58 41.44
N ALA A 334 -101.80 9.37 41.83
CA ALA A 334 -101.02 8.15 41.62
C ALA A 334 -100.79 7.83 40.13
N GLY A 335 -101.78 8.11 39.27
CA GLY A 335 -101.65 7.98 37.81
C GLY A 335 -100.58 8.92 37.24
N VAL A 336 -100.68 10.22 37.52
CA VAL A 336 -99.72 11.22 37.04
C VAL A 336 -98.32 11.00 37.63
N GLN A 337 -98.21 10.55 38.89
CA GLN A 337 -96.92 10.12 39.47
C GLN A 337 -96.30 8.95 38.70
N LYS A 338 -97.10 7.96 38.28
CA LYS A 338 -96.61 6.81 37.50
C LYS A 338 -96.16 7.23 36.09
N GLU A 339 -96.93 8.09 35.43
CA GLU A 339 -96.55 8.69 34.13
C GLU A 339 -95.23 9.46 34.24
N LEU A 340 -95.07 10.29 35.28
CA LEU A 340 -93.87 11.06 35.54
C LEU A 340 -92.63 10.19 35.78
N VAL A 341 -92.75 9.13 36.60
CA VAL A 341 -91.65 8.17 36.81
C VAL A 341 -91.27 7.49 35.49
N SER A 342 -92.25 7.04 34.72
CA SER A 342 -92.01 6.38 33.42
C SER A 342 -91.30 7.29 32.41
N GLU A 343 -91.60 8.60 32.40
CA GLU A 343 -90.94 9.56 31.52
C GLU A 343 -89.51 9.88 31.99
N ILE A 344 -89.27 9.97 33.30
CA ILE A 344 -87.91 10.14 33.86
C ILE A 344 -87.05 8.91 33.54
N ASP A 345 -87.58 7.69 33.73
CA ASP A 345 -86.86 6.45 33.41
C ASP A 345 -86.56 6.33 31.89
N ARG A 346 -87.51 6.75 31.02
CA ARG A 346 -87.31 6.82 29.57
C ARG A 346 -86.17 7.77 29.19
N LEU A 347 -86.10 8.94 29.82
CA LEU A 347 -85.05 9.93 29.59
C LEU A 347 -83.69 9.47 30.15
N ILE A 348 -83.67 8.82 31.31
CA ILE A 348 -82.44 8.18 31.84
C ILE A 348 -81.92 7.13 30.84
N GLY A 349 -82.80 6.28 30.30
CA GLY A 349 -82.44 5.29 29.28
C GLY A 349 -81.78 5.90 28.05
N LEU A 350 -82.42 6.93 27.47
CA LEU A 350 -81.92 7.65 26.28
C LEU A 350 -80.54 8.30 26.50
N GLU A 351 -80.34 8.99 27.63
CA GLU A 351 -79.04 9.62 27.92
C GLU A 351 -77.96 8.57 28.25
N GLU A 352 -78.33 7.43 28.85
CA GLU A 352 -77.43 6.30 29.14
C GLU A 352 -77.00 5.54 27.86
N GLU A 353 -77.86 5.51 26.83
CA GLU A 353 -77.51 5.01 25.49
C GLU A 353 -76.55 5.96 24.76
N ARG A 354 -76.83 7.28 24.79
CA ARG A 354 -75.91 8.30 24.25
C ARG A 354 -74.55 8.26 24.93
N ARG A 355 -74.52 8.17 26.26
CA ARG A 355 -73.29 8.05 27.06
C ARG A 355 -72.49 6.81 26.67
N ARG A 356 -73.16 5.67 26.43
CA ARG A 356 -72.52 4.44 25.92
C ARG A 356 -71.93 4.64 24.52
N SER A 357 -72.66 5.27 23.60
CA SER A 357 -72.13 5.57 22.26
C SER A 357 -70.89 6.47 22.30
N LEU A 358 -70.86 7.50 23.16
CA LEU A 358 -69.67 8.32 23.37
C LEU A 358 -68.50 7.51 23.96
N GLN A 359 -68.76 6.60 24.91
CA GLN A 359 -67.71 5.71 25.44
C GLN A 359 -67.12 4.78 24.38
N GLU A 360 -67.95 4.26 23.46
CA GLU A 360 -67.49 3.47 22.31
C GLU A 360 -66.63 4.30 21.35
N GLN A 361 -67.04 5.55 21.06
CA GLN A 361 -66.26 6.48 20.25
C GLN A 361 -64.91 6.82 20.90
N ILE A 362 -64.90 7.10 22.21
CA ILE A 362 -63.67 7.29 23.00
C ILE A 362 -62.78 6.05 22.91
N ALA A 363 -63.32 4.84 23.00
CA ALA A 363 -62.54 3.60 22.88
C ALA A 363 -62.01 3.34 21.46
N VAL A 364 -62.68 3.83 20.41
CA VAL A 364 -62.17 3.82 19.03
C VAL A 364 -61.05 4.86 18.86
N MET A 365 -61.23 6.10 19.32
CA MET A 365 -60.18 7.13 19.22
C MET A 365 -58.97 6.83 20.09
N SER A 366 -59.14 6.27 21.29
CA SER A 366 -58.02 5.82 22.14
C SER A 366 -57.15 4.79 21.43
N ARG A 367 -57.75 3.87 20.65
CA ARG A 367 -57.02 2.92 19.81
C ARG A 367 -56.28 3.62 18.65
N LYS A 368 -56.87 4.67 18.05
CA LYS A 368 -56.15 5.50 17.05
C LYS A 368 -54.93 6.21 17.67
N VAL A 369 -55.06 6.77 18.89
CA VAL A 369 -53.95 7.43 19.59
C VAL A 369 -52.81 6.46 19.86
N GLU A 370 -53.10 5.24 20.34
CA GLU A 370 -52.03 4.26 20.58
C GLU A 370 -51.33 3.83 19.27
N ASN A 371 -52.07 3.71 18.16
CA ASN A 371 -51.46 3.47 16.84
C ASN A 371 -50.55 4.63 16.40
N VAL A 372 -51.01 5.89 16.54
CA VAL A 372 -50.20 7.08 16.17
C VAL A 372 -48.97 7.24 17.07
N LYS A 373 -49.08 6.86 18.34
CA LYS A 373 -47.96 6.81 19.30
C LYS A 373 -46.97 5.70 18.93
N ALA A 374 -47.43 4.53 18.51
CA ALA A 374 -46.57 3.47 17.98
C ALA A 374 -45.88 3.89 16.67
N ASP A 375 -46.56 4.60 15.77
CA ASP A 375 -45.95 5.19 14.57
C ASP A 375 -44.81 6.15 14.96
N LEU A 376 -45.04 7.02 15.95
CA LEU A 376 -44.04 7.97 16.45
C LEU A 376 -42.84 7.26 17.11
N GLN A 377 -43.06 6.18 17.86
CA GLN A 377 -41.99 5.37 18.47
C GLN A 377 -41.14 4.61 17.45
N ASN A 378 -41.74 4.18 16.33
CA ASN A 378 -41.03 3.48 15.26
C ASN A 378 -40.29 4.43 14.29
N LEU A 379 -40.61 5.72 14.30
CA LEU A 379 -40.06 6.69 13.36
C LEU A 379 -38.53 6.87 13.46
N PRO A 380 -37.90 6.95 14.66
CA PRO A 380 -36.44 7.01 14.78
C PRO A 380 -35.72 5.76 14.25
N ALA A 381 -36.35 4.59 14.31
CA ALA A 381 -35.78 3.36 13.75
C ALA A 381 -35.76 3.38 12.22
N LYS A 382 -36.79 3.95 11.59
CA LYS A 382 -36.82 4.21 10.14
C LYS A 382 -35.77 5.24 9.74
N GLU A 383 -35.63 6.31 10.52
CA GLU A 383 -34.67 7.39 10.26
C GLU A 383 -33.21 6.91 10.31
N ARG A 384 -32.87 6.07 11.30
CA ARG A 384 -31.54 5.45 11.37
C ARG A 384 -31.17 4.71 10.08
N VAL A 385 -32.13 3.98 9.49
CA VAL A 385 -31.92 3.23 8.23
C VAL A 385 -31.87 4.16 7.02
N LEU A 386 -32.69 5.22 6.99
CA LEU A 386 -32.63 6.25 5.94
C LEU A 386 -31.26 6.93 5.93
N SER A 387 -30.82 7.44 7.08
CA SER A 387 -29.54 8.12 7.24
C SER A 387 -28.35 7.20 6.91
N GLU A 388 -28.40 5.92 7.30
CA GLU A 388 -27.39 4.92 6.94
C GLU A 388 -27.29 4.72 5.41
N LEU A 389 -28.43 4.61 4.71
CA LEU A 389 -28.47 4.49 3.25
C LEU A 389 -28.02 5.78 2.54
N GLU A 390 -28.39 6.95 3.04
CA GLU A 390 -27.99 8.25 2.48
C GLU A 390 -26.48 8.49 2.63
N LEU A 391 -25.92 8.25 3.83
CA LEU A 391 -24.48 8.33 4.06
C LEU A 391 -23.70 7.32 3.22
N ALA A 392 -24.17 6.08 3.09
CA ALA A 392 -23.55 5.07 2.24
C ALA A 392 -23.57 5.47 0.76
N THR A 393 -24.70 6.00 0.28
CA THR A 393 -24.88 6.48 -1.09
C THR A 393 -23.95 7.65 -1.38
N GLU A 394 -23.94 8.67 -0.52
CA GLU A 394 -23.17 9.89 -0.71
C GLU A 394 -21.64 9.65 -0.60
N ASN A 395 -21.21 8.79 0.32
CA ASN A 395 -19.80 8.37 0.40
C ASN A 395 -19.38 7.57 -0.84
N THR A 396 -20.24 6.67 -1.34
CA THR A 396 -19.96 5.90 -2.56
C THR A 396 -19.92 6.80 -3.80
N ARG A 397 -20.81 7.80 -3.88
CA ARG A 397 -20.83 8.84 -4.93
C ARG A 397 -19.54 9.66 -4.94
N LYS A 398 -19.05 10.09 -3.77
CA LYS A 398 -17.77 10.79 -3.62
C LYS A 398 -16.57 9.93 -4.04
N ILE A 399 -16.55 8.66 -3.67
CA ILE A 399 -15.51 7.72 -4.10
C ILE A 399 -15.55 7.54 -5.62
N TYR A 400 -16.74 7.33 -6.20
CA TYR A 400 -16.91 7.20 -7.64
C TYR A 400 -16.44 8.45 -8.40
N SER A 401 -16.83 9.64 -7.97
CA SER A 401 -16.40 10.89 -8.63
C SER A 401 -14.89 11.09 -8.52
N LEU A 402 -14.28 10.85 -7.35
CA LEU A 402 -12.83 10.93 -7.17
C LEU A 402 -12.08 9.97 -8.10
N LEU A 403 -12.53 8.72 -8.24
CA LEU A 403 -11.91 7.74 -9.12
C LEU A 403 -12.03 8.13 -10.61
N VAL A 404 -13.20 8.63 -11.03
CA VAL A 404 -13.43 9.12 -12.40
C VAL A 404 -12.54 10.32 -12.70
N THR A 405 -12.52 11.34 -11.84
CA THR A 405 -11.63 12.51 -11.98
C THR A 405 -10.17 12.08 -12.03
N ARG A 406 -9.74 11.14 -11.16
CA ARG A 406 -8.35 10.66 -11.16
C ARG A 406 -7.96 9.94 -12.46
N ARG A 407 -8.89 9.22 -13.09
CA ARG A 407 -8.69 8.61 -14.41
C ARG A 407 -8.61 9.67 -15.51
N GLU A 408 -9.41 10.72 -15.44
CA GLU A 408 -9.39 11.84 -16.39
C GLU A 408 -8.08 12.63 -16.29
N GLU A 409 -7.62 12.94 -15.07
CA GLU A 409 -6.28 13.50 -14.81
C GLU A 409 -5.18 12.66 -15.47
N MET A 410 -5.17 11.34 -15.22
CA MET A 410 -4.22 10.41 -15.84
C MET A 410 -4.28 10.46 -17.37
N SER A 411 -5.48 10.48 -17.96
CA SER A 411 -5.67 10.53 -19.41
C SER A 411 -5.11 11.82 -20.02
N VAL A 412 -5.31 12.96 -19.36
CA VAL A 412 -4.73 14.25 -19.76
C VAL A 412 -3.20 14.25 -19.60
N GLU A 413 -2.66 13.65 -18.54
CA GLU A 413 -1.22 13.50 -18.35
C GLU A 413 -0.55 12.62 -19.42
N LYS A 414 -1.23 11.56 -19.87
CA LYS A 414 -0.81 10.73 -21.01
C LYS A 414 -0.83 11.52 -22.31
N ALA A 415 -1.94 12.18 -22.62
CA ALA A 415 -2.09 12.98 -23.85
C ALA A 415 -1.12 14.18 -23.92
N ALA A 416 -0.63 14.65 -22.77
CA ALA A 416 0.35 15.73 -22.68
C ALA A 416 1.82 15.28 -22.81
N ASP A 417 2.10 13.98 -23.02
CA ASP A 417 3.46 13.37 -23.15
C ASP A 417 4.43 13.65 -21.98
N ARG A 418 3.96 14.21 -20.87
CA ARG A 418 4.80 14.80 -19.81
C ARG A 418 5.18 13.86 -18.67
N ARG A 419 4.54 12.68 -18.55
CA ARG A 419 4.57 11.86 -17.31
C ARG A 419 4.61 10.33 -17.48
N LEU A 420 4.51 9.78 -18.69
CA LEU A 420 4.40 8.31 -18.88
C LEU A 420 5.68 7.51 -18.62
N SER A 421 6.85 8.14 -18.76
CA SER A 421 8.13 7.53 -18.45
C SER A 421 8.70 8.19 -17.20
N ARG A 422 9.06 7.39 -16.18
CA ARG A 422 9.90 7.87 -15.07
C ARG A 422 11.29 8.28 -15.59
N ILE A 423 11.66 7.81 -16.77
CA ILE A 423 12.97 7.98 -17.39
C ILE A 423 12.91 9.09 -18.44
N ALA A 424 13.78 10.10 -18.31
CA ALA A 424 13.97 11.13 -19.33
C ALA A 424 15.45 11.21 -19.73
N ILE A 425 15.74 11.06 -21.02
CA ILE A 425 17.11 11.18 -21.54
C ILE A 425 17.46 12.68 -21.60
N ILE A 426 18.33 13.15 -20.70
CA ILE A 426 18.72 14.56 -20.61
C ILE A 426 19.81 14.88 -21.63
N SER A 427 20.75 13.95 -21.81
CA SER A 427 21.89 14.11 -22.71
C SER A 427 22.11 12.80 -23.46
N PRO A 428 21.86 12.74 -24.77
CA PRO A 428 22.27 11.59 -25.57
C PRO A 428 23.81 11.49 -25.58
N ALA A 429 24.32 10.30 -25.86
CA ALA A 429 25.74 10.05 -26.02
C ALA A 429 26.25 10.68 -27.33
N GLY A 430 27.18 11.62 -27.22
CA GLY A 430 27.93 12.15 -28.37
C GLY A 430 29.03 11.20 -28.82
N VAL A 431 29.51 11.38 -30.05
CA VAL A 431 30.67 10.66 -30.58
C VAL A 431 31.96 11.16 -29.88
N PRO A 432 32.72 10.29 -29.18
CA PRO A 432 33.92 10.70 -28.45
C PRO A 432 35.09 10.98 -29.41
N PHE A 433 35.76 12.11 -29.24
CA PHE A 433 36.91 12.52 -30.06
C PHE A 433 38.25 11.91 -29.61
N GLU A 434 38.36 11.50 -28.35
CA GLU A 434 39.59 10.92 -27.78
C GLU A 434 39.36 9.49 -27.27
N PRO A 435 40.34 8.58 -27.42
CA PRO A 435 40.25 7.23 -26.90
C PRO A 435 40.53 7.18 -25.38
N VAL A 436 39.70 6.46 -24.63
CA VAL A 436 39.83 6.29 -23.17
C VAL A 436 41.01 5.37 -22.80
N SER A 437 41.35 4.43 -23.71
CA SER A 437 42.46 3.50 -23.58
C SER A 437 43.09 3.21 -24.96
N PRO A 438 44.41 2.89 -25.04
CA PRO A 438 45.40 2.96 -23.97
C PRO A 438 45.88 4.40 -23.69
N ARG A 439 46.14 4.74 -22.42
CA ARG A 439 46.62 6.08 -22.03
C ARG A 439 48.12 6.23 -22.33
N LYS A 440 48.44 6.52 -23.59
CA LYS A 440 49.80 6.52 -24.18
C LYS A 440 50.87 7.14 -23.27
N GLY A 441 50.66 8.39 -22.81
CA GLY A 441 51.62 9.09 -21.92
C GLY A 441 51.83 8.42 -20.56
N ARG A 442 50.77 7.93 -19.92
CA ARG A 442 50.87 7.23 -18.62
C ARG A 442 51.60 5.90 -18.75
N ASN A 443 51.26 5.11 -19.77
CA ASN A 443 51.91 3.82 -20.02
C ASN A 443 53.40 4.00 -20.33
N LEU A 444 53.75 4.99 -21.15
CA LEU A 444 55.16 5.29 -21.47
C LEU A 444 55.93 5.80 -20.24
N ALA A 445 55.34 6.67 -19.43
CA ALA A 445 55.94 7.12 -18.16
C ALA A 445 56.19 5.96 -17.17
N MET A 446 55.23 5.04 -17.05
CA MET A 446 55.40 3.81 -16.26
C MET A 446 56.51 2.90 -16.83
N GLY A 447 56.57 2.74 -18.16
CA GLY A 447 57.64 2.00 -18.83
C GLY A 447 59.03 2.59 -18.59
N ILE A 448 59.16 3.91 -18.70
CA ILE A 448 60.40 4.67 -18.43
C ILE A 448 60.82 4.50 -16.96
N LEU A 449 59.88 4.66 -16.02
CA LEU A 449 60.14 4.52 -14.58
C LEU A 449 60.61 3.10 -14.23
N LEU A 450 59.88 2.08 -14.70
CA LEU A 450 60.23 0.67 -14.46
C LEU A 450 61.55 0.29 -15.13
N GLY A 451 61.81 0.79 -16.35
CA GLY A 451 63.06 0.54 -17.05
C GLY A 451 64.27 1.19 -16.40
N LEU A 452 64.11 2.39 -15.84
CA LEU A 452 65.19 3.06 -15.11
C LEU A 452 65.48 2.36 -13.78
N LEU A 453 64.43 1.97 -13.04
CA LEU A 453 64.56 1.15 -11.83
C LEU A 453 65.24 -0.20 -12.11
N ALA A 454 64.81 -0.91 -13.16
CA ALA A 454 65.42 -2.18 -13.56
C ALA A 454 66.88 -2.02 -14.00
N GLY A 455 67.19 -0.97 -14.77
CA GLY A 455 68.56 -0.66 -15.19
C GLY A 455 69.49 -0.36 -14.03
N VAL A 456 69.07 0.49 -13.09
CA VAL A 456 69.84 0.82 -11.89
C VAL A 456 70.02 -0.41 -10.99
N ALA A 457 68.94 -1.18 -10.73
CA ALA A 457 69.03 -2.41 -9.94
C ALA A 457 69.99 -3.43 -10.57
N GLY A 458 69.93 -3.62 -11.89
CA GLY A 458 70.84 -4.49 -12.63
C GLY A 458 72.31 -4.06 -12.54
N ALA A 459 72.59 -2.75 -12.52
CA ALA A 459 73.94 -2.23 -12.34
C ALA A 459 74.50 -2.55 -10.94
N PHE A 460 73.70 -2.37 -9.88
CA PHE A 460 74.11 -2.73 -8.51
C PHE A 460 74.33 -4.24 -8.34
N VAL A 461 73.47 -5.08 -8.93
CA VAL A 461 73.64 -6.55 -8.91
C VAL A 461 74.94 -6.96 -9.63
N ARG A 462 75.22 -6.36 -10.81
CA ARG A 462 76.46 -6.64 -11.56
C ARG A 462 77.72 -6.19 -10.82
N GLU A 463 77.69 -5.04 -10.15
CA GLU A 463 78.84 -4.55 -9.38
C GLU A 463 79.14 -5.48 -8.19
N GLN A 464 78.13 -5.91 -7.42
CA GLN A 464 78.34 -6.84 -6.30
C GLN A 464 78.91 -8.19 -6.78
N ALA A 465 78.39 -8.74 -7.88
CA ALA A 465 78.93 -9.95 -8.50
C ALA A 465 80.38 -9.76 -9.00
N GLY A 466 80.72 -8.58 -9.52
CA GLY A 466 82.08 -8.25 -9.97
C GLY A 466 83.09 -8.06 -8.84
N GLN A 467 82.66 -7.57 -7.68
CA GLN A 467 83.51 -7.41 -6.50
C GLN A 467 83.83 -8.76 -5.84
N ALA A 468 82.85 -9.69 -5.79
CA ALA A 468 83.07 -11.07 -5.31
C ALA A 468 84.16 -11.83 -6.09
N LEU A 469 84.39 -11.49 -7.36
CA LEU A 469 85.41 -12.12 -8.22
C LEU A 469 86.81 -11.47 -8.14
N ARG A 470 86.97 -10.32 -7.48
CA ARG A 470 88.24 -9.56 -7.44
C ARG A 470 88.96 -9.58 -6.09
N GLY A 471 88.38 -10.23 -5.08
CA GLY A 471 88.89 -10.27 -3.71
C GLY A 471 89.89 -11.38 -3.40
N THR A 472 91.04 -11.45 -4.08
CA THR A 472 92.16 -12.33 -3.68
C THR A 472 93.53 -11.65 -3.86
N PRO A 473 94.20 -11.19 -2.78
CA PRO A 473 95.58 -10.70 -2.86
C PRO A 473 96.60 -11.86 -2.83
N THR A 474 97.55 -11.86 -3.76
CA THR A 474 98.67 -12.81 -3.81
C THR A 474 99.83 -12.34 -2.92
N PRO A 475 100.36 -13.15 -1.98
CA PRO A 475 101.47 -12.74 -1.13
C PRO A 475 102.83 -12.84 -1.84
N ALA A 476 103.66 -11.79 -1.72
CA ALA A 476 105.04 -11.77 -2.20
C ALA A 476 106.06 -12.14 -1.10
N ARG A 477 107.21 -12.65 -1.55
CA ARG A 477 108.20 -13.43 -0.79
C ARG A 477 109.18 -12.54 0.02
N PRO A 478 109.46 -12.80 1.31
CA PRO A 478 110.46 -12.06 2.07
C PRO A 478 111.89 -12.55 1.77
N ALA A 479 112.83 -11.62 1.61
CA ALA A 479 114.26 -11.89 1.54
C ALA A 479 114.90 -11.80 2.94
N ARG A 480 115.91 -12.63 3.21
CA ARG A 480 116.64 -12.66 4.48
C ARG A 480 117.78 -11.65 4.50
N ALA A 481 117.88 -10.87 5.58
CA ALA A 481 119.13 -10.38 6.13
C ALA A 481 119.07 -10.59 7.65
N ALA A 482 120.19 -10.95 8.28
CA ALA A 482 120.21 -11.47 9.64
C ALA A 482 120.85 -10.49 10.61
N GLU A 483 120.27 -10.36 11.80
CA GLU A 483 120.96 -9.84 12.98
C GLU A 483 120.68 -10.78 14.17
N ARG A 484 121.69 -10.95 15.03
CA ARG A 484 121.71 -11.85 16.20
C ARG A 484 121.54 -11.01 17.49
N VAL A 485 121.79 -11.64 18.64
CA VAL A 485 121.86 -11.05 20.00
C VAL A 485 120.48 -10.96 20.65
N THR A 486 119.98 -12.05 21.26
CA THR A 486 120.21 -12.50 22.66
C THR A 486 119.65 -11.53 23.70
N VAL A 487 118.47 -11.84 24.25
CA VAL A 487 118.24 -12.59 25.52
C VAL A 487 118.34 -11.67 26.74
N GLU A 488 117.19 -11.42 27.37
CA GLU A 488 117.10 -11.46 28.82
C GLU A 488 115.71 -11.97 29.25
N THR A 489 115.67 -12.63 30.41
CA THR A 489 114.57 -13.51 30.83
C THR A 489 113.65 -12.79 31.81
N THR A 490 112.33 -12.86 31.60
CA THR A 490 111.35 -12.67 32.69
C THR A 490 110.37 -13.83 32.69
N ALA A 491 110.42 -14.64 33.76
CA ALA A 491 109.50 -15.72 34.00
C ALA A 491 108.28 -15.20 34.78
N ALA A 492 107.08 -15.46 34.27
CA ALA A 492 105.83 -15.34 35.01
C ALA A 492 104.94 -16.55 34.69
N ALA A 493 104.29 -17.08 35.72
CA ALA A 493 103.83 -18.47 35.72
C ALA A 493 102.45 -18.70 35.08
N TRP A 494 102.24 -19.95 34.66
CA TRP A 494 101.00 -20.47 34.10
C TRP A 494 99.88 -20.51 35.16
N GLN A 495 98.70 -19.98 34.81
CA GLN A 495 97.44 -20.15 35.55
C GLN A 495 96.34 -20.57 34.56
N PRO A 496 95.68 -21.74 34.73
CA PRO A 496 94.30 -21.93 34.24
C PRO A 496 93.37 -21.13 35.17
N PRO A 497 92.20 -20.60 34.73
CA PRO A 497 91.01 -21.46 34.75
C PRO A 497 89.76 -21.00 33.90
N VAL A 498 88.67 -21.79 34.07
CA VAL A 498 87.24 -21.40 34.02
C VAL A 498 86.59 -21.05 32.66
N MET A 499 85.54 -21.82 32.32
CA MET A 499 84.44 -21.37 31.46
C MET A 499 83.35 -20.67 32.29
N PRO A 500 82.83 -19.54 31.82
CA PRO A 500 81.43 -19.15 32.02
C PRO A 500 80.71 -19.08 30.64
N GLU A 501 79.63 -19.82 30.42
CA GLU A 501 78.28 -19.71 31.00
C GLU A 501 77.34 -18.93 30.07
N THR A 502 76.15 -19.47 29.87
CA THR A 502 75.14 -18.98 28.91
C THR A 502 74.58 -17.62 29.30
N VAL A 503 74.85 -16.58 28.49
CA VAL A 503 74.17 -15.29 28.62
C VAL A 503 72.84 -15.31 27.90
N VAL A 504 71.77 -15.41 28.68
CA VAL A 504 70.37 -15.26 28.27
C VAL A 504 70.09 -13.81 27.89
N LEU A 505 69.52 -13.57 26.70
CA LEU A 505 68.87 -12.28 26.41
C LEU A 505 67.45 -12.28 27.01
N PRO A 506 67.07 -11.27 27.81
CA PRO A 506 65.83 -11.30 28.60
C PRO A 506 64.57 -11.03 27.77
N PRO A 507 63.39 -11.51 28.21
CA PRO A 507 62.13 -11.27 27.52
C PRO A 507 61.70 -9.80 27.60
N ALA A 508 61.07 -9.32 26.53
CA ALA A 508 60.42 -8.01 26.51
C ALA A 508 59.32 -7.96 27.59
N ARG A 509 59.51 -7.10 28.61
CA ARG A 509 58.54 -6.90 29.70
C ARG A 509 57.24 -6.33 29.15
N ILE A 510 56.15 -7.07 29.37
CA ILE A 510 54.79 -6.53 29.38
C ILE A 510 54.72 -5.46 30.47
N LYS A 511 54.55 -4.19 30.11
CA LYS A 511 54.07 -3.17 31.06
C LYS A 511 52.56 -3.38 31.23
N ARG A 512 52.14 -3.92 32.37
CA ARG A 512 50.75 -3.80 32.82
C ARG A 512 50.47 -2.38 33.31
N ALA A 513 49.21 -2.00 33.11
CA ALA A 513 48.46 -0.85 33.60
C ALA A 513 49.06 0.04 34.70
N THR A 514 48.86 1.35 34.50
CA THR A 514 48.27 2.24 35.52
C THR A 514 47.11 3.01 34.87
N PRO A 515 45.90 3.04 35.47
CA PRO A 515 44.78 3.88 35.06
C PRO A 515 44.90 5.29 35.69
N ILE A 516 43.77 5.99 35.87
CA ILE A 516 43.52 7.38 36.33
C ILE A 516 43.09 8.23 35.12
N GLU A 517 41.83 8.67 34.94
CA GLU A 517 40.90 9.34 35.89
C GLU A 517 41.41 10.70 36.39
N GLU A 518 41.78 11.56 35.45
CA GLU A 518 42.00 12.99 35.68
C GLU A 518 41.54 13.77 34.45
N LEU A 519 41.17 15.05 34.62
CA LEU A 519 40.46 15.91 33.65
C LEU A 519 38.94 15.65 33.51
N LEU A 520 38.26 15.66 34.68
CA LEU A 520 36.88 16.10 34.79
C LEU A 520 36.85 17.41 35.60
N GLU A 521 37.29 18.52 34.99
CA GLU A 521 37.10 19.87 35.55
C GLU A 521 37.32 20.92 34.44
N ASP A 522 36.25 21.21 33.68
CA ASP A 522 35.79 22.58 33.44
C ASP A 522 34.52 22.62 32.56
N LEU A 523 33.72 23.68 32.76
CA LEU A 523 32.52 24.04 31.97
C LEU A 523 31.27 23.15 32.13
N THR A 524 30.76 23.10 33.36
CA THR A 524 29.30 23.22 33.56
C THR A 524 28.88 24.68 33.43
N THR A 525 27.83 24.99 32.66
CA THR A 525 26.96 26.16 32.89
C THR A 525 25.69 26.11 32.02
N ALA A 526 24.51 26.14 32.67
CA ALA A 526 23.15 26.22 32.12
C ALA A 526 22.69 25.09 31.17
N GLY A 527 21.49 24.50 31.30
CA GLY A 527 20.44 24.66 32.33
C GLY A 527 19.15 23.93 31.94
N ASP A 528 18.48 23.34 32.93
CA ASP A 528 17.04 22.97 32.99
C ASP A 528 16.39 22.04 31.94
N ALA A 529 16.30 20.73 32.27
CA ALA A 529 15.05 19.92 32.22
C ALA A 529 15.27 18.53 32.87
N PRO A 530 14.25 17.88 33.49
CA PRO A 530 14.48 16.78 34.45
C PRO A 530 14.50 15.34 33.89
N MET A 531 15.17 14.48 34.68
CA MET A 531 15.26 13.00 34.64
C MET A 531 13.87 12.34 34.89
N ALA A 532 13.60 11.04 34.68
CA ALA A 532 14.43 9.83 34.54
C ALA A 532 13.73 8.86 33.53
N GLU A 533 14.23 7.68 33.13
CA GLU A 533 15.11 6.73 33.82
C GLU A 533 15.92 5.90 32.80
N VAL A 534 17.15 5.54 33.18
CA VAL A 534 18.13 4.88 32.30
C VAL A 534 18.48 3.52 32.88
N THR A 535 18.42 2.47 32.05
CA THR A 535 19.18 1.24 32.27
C THR A 535 20.04 0.96 31.05
N VAL A 536 21.36 0.98 31.24
CA VAL A 536 22.35 0.65 30.23
C VAL A 536 22.68 -0.83 30.34
N ASP A 537 22.61 -1.56 29.24
CA ASP A 537 23.73 -2.44 28.89
C ASP A 537 23.93 -2.46 27.37
N LEU A 538 25.18 -2.38 26.95
CA LEU A 538 25.56 -2.08 25.57
C LEU A 538 26.92 -2.72 25.29
N ARG A 539 27.03 -3.35 24.11
CA ARG A 539 28.24 -3.96 23.47
C ARG A 539 28.29 -5.50 23.57
N LEU A 540 28.70 -6.24 22.53
CA LEU A 540 29.18 -5.85 21.19
C LEU A 540 29.01 -7.02 20.20
N GLN A 541 28.52 -6.75 18.99
CA GLN A 541 28.88 -7.51 17.79
C GLN A 541 29.38 -6.53 16.72
N THR A 542 30.63 -6.67 16.29
CA THR A 542 31.19 -5.99 15.11
C THR A 542 32.33 -6.79 14.49
N GLU A 543 32.46 -6.67 13.18
CA GLU A 543 33.67 -6.82 12.35
C GLU A 543 34.31 -8.20 12.14
N VAL A 544 33.76 -8.90 11.15
CA VAL A 544 34.42 -9.11 9.83
C VAL A 544 35.96 -9.03 9.78
N ALA A 545 36.57 -10.22 9.69
CA ALA A 545 37.72 -10.60 8.86
C ALA A 545 39.04 -9.80 8.87
N ARG A 546 40.13 -10.48 9.30
CA ARG A 546 41.44 -10.42 8.62
C ARG A 546 42.18 -11.77 8.53
N ARG A 547 42.32 -12.24 7.28
CA ARG A 547 43.50 -12.87 6.63
C ARG A 547 44.25 -14.06 7.30
N ARG A 548 44.11 -15.21 6.62
CA ARG A 548 45.16 -16.10 6.02
C ARG A 548 46.25 -16.78 6.88
N GLN A 549 46.51 -18.04 6.50
CA GLN A 549 47.72 -18.88 6.74
C GLN A 549 47.89 -19.39 8.19
N ALA A 550 48.35 -20.63 8.47
CA ALA A 550 48.81 -21.77 7.64
C ALA A 550 48.48 -23.11 8.39
N VAL A 551 48.13 -24.21 7.71
CA VAL A 551 48.96 -25.42 7.45
C VAL A 551 49.12 -26.42 8.64
N HIS A 552 49.02 -27.73 8.31
CA HIS A 552 49.31 -28.93 9.13
C HIS A 552 48.33 -29.27 10.28
N LEU A 553 48.20 -30.53 10.74
CA LEU A 553 48.20 -31.88 10.10
C LEU A 553 47.88 -32.89 11.22
N GLN A 554 46.90 -33.79 11.06
CA GLN A 554 46.74 -35.12 11.68
C GLN A 554 45.28 -35.56 11.45
N THR A 555 44.93 -36.59 10.67
CA THR A 555 45.20 -38.04 10.75
C THR A 555 44.64 -38.71 11.99
N HIS A 556 43.52 -39.41 11.82
CA HIS A 556 43.20 -40.81 12.20
C HIS A 556 41.66 -40.94 12.06
N ASP A 557 41.19 -41.80 11.16
CA ASP A 557 40.71 -43.18 11.43
C ASP A 557 39.36 -43.21 12.17
N THR A 558 38.40 -44.08 11.88
CA THR A 558 38.30 -45.20 10.90
C THR A 558 36.82 -45.48 10.62
N HIS A 559 36.53 -46.34 9.61
CA HIS A 559 35.41 -47.31 9.50
C HIS A 559 33.99 -47.02 10.06
N ALA A 560 32.89 -47.58 9.54
CA ALA A 560 32.53 -48.24 8.27
C ALA A 560 31.03 -48.64 8.40
N ASN A 561 30.38 -48.93 7.27
CA ASN A 561 29.00 -49.41 7.16
C ASN A 561 27.88 -48.49 7.72
N GLY A 562 26.72 -48.38 7.07
CA GLY A 562 26.33 -48.92 5.77
C GLY A 562 24.88 -49.41 5.75
N ASN A 563 24.20 -49.17 4.63
CA ASN A 563 22.94 -49.81 4.22
C ASN A 563 21.70 -49.58 5.12
N ALA A 564 20.47 -49.69 4.61
CA ALA A 564 19.93 -49.52 3.25
C ALA A 564 18.38 -49.57 3.36
N ALA A 565 17.70 -49.13 2.29
CA ALA A 565 16.35 -49.60 1.91
C ALA A 565 15.16 -49.24 2.85
N ASN A 566 13.91 -49.39 2.41
CA ASN A 566 13.22 -48.95 1.17
C ASN A 566 11.69 -49.16 1.38
N GLY A 567 10.83 -48.59 0.53
CA GLY A 567 9.37 -48.85 0.53
C GLY A 567 8.59 -47.83 1.38
N VAL A 568 7.63 -47.03 0.91
CA VAL A 568 6.62 -47.14 -0.18
C VAL A 568 5.52 -48.16 0.11
N VAL A 569 4.27 -47.67 0.31
CA VAL A 569 2.98 -48.08 -0.34
C VAL A 569 1.74 -47.70 0.53
N LYS A 570 0.87 -46.86 -0.07
CA LYS A 570 -0.61 -46.72 -0.04
C LYS A 570 -1.51 -47.17 1.15
N ASN A 571 -2.51 -46.31 1.37
CA ASN A 571 -3.96 -46.55 1.64
C ASN A 571 -4.45 -47.26 2.94
N GLY A 572 -5.18 -46.49 3.77
CA GLY A 572 -6.64 -46.68 3.87
C GLY A 572 -7.31 -47.07 5.22
N ILE A 573 -8.54 -46.55 5.39
CA ILE A 573 -9.74 -47.21 5.98
C ILE A 573 -10.07 -47.05 7.50
N ASN A 574 -11.34 -46.68 7.75
CA ASN A 574 -12.19 -46.78 8.97
C ASN A 574 -11.88 -45.94 10.24
N GLY A 575 -12.87 -45.49 11.03
CA GLY A 575 -14.34 -45.55 10.88
C GLY A 575 -15.13 -45.29 12.19
N ARG A 576 -16.48 -45.42 12.14
CA ARG A 576 -17.50 -45.28 13.23
C ARG A 576 -17.87 -43.83 13.63
N GLY A 577 -19.13 -43.47 13.91
CA GLY A 577 -20.42 -44.15 13.69
C GLY A 577 -21.56 -43.68 14.62
N PHE A 578 -22.83 -43.73 14.14
CA PHE A 578 -24.11 -43.68 14.91
C PHE A 578 -24.40 -42.38 15.71
N HIS A 579 -25.62 -41.89 16.03
CA HIS A 579 -27.05 -42.08 15.63
C HIS A 579 -27.84 -40.90 16.30
N ALA A 580 -29.10 -40.52 16.02
CA ALA A 580 -30.09 -40.72 14.94
C ALA A 580 -31.27 -39.72 15.18
N GLY A 581 -32.17 -39.48 14.22
CA GLY A 581 -33.37 -38.64 14.48
C GLY A 581 -34.10 -38.04 13.27
N ALA A 582 -34.80 -38.86 12.47
CA ALA A 582 -35.85 -38.43 11.54
C ALA A 582 -37.23 -38.92 12.05
N PRO A 583 -38.36 -38.28 11.67
CA PRO A 583 -39.16 -38.78 10.52
C PRO A 583 -39.62 -37.65 9.56
N ARG A 584 -39.52 -37.80 8.23
CA ARG A 584 -40.43 -38.49 7.26
C ARG A 584 -41.74 -37.76 6.89
N ALA A 585 -41.80 -37.27 5.65
CA ALA A 585 -42.83 -37.55 4.62
C ALA A 585 -42.34 -36.97 3.26
N ALA A 586 -41.91 -37.78 2.30
CA ALA A 586 -42.73 -38.37 1.21
C ALA A 586 -43.27 -37.28 0.24
N ALA A 587 -42.64 -36.94 -0.89
CA ALA A 587 -42.33 -37.71 -2.12
C ALA A 587 -43.44 -37.69 -3.19
N ALA A 588 -43.14 -37.21 -4.41
CA ALA A 588 -43.52 -37.86 -5.68
C ALA A 588 -43.04 -37.12 -6.97
N LEU A 589 -42.45 -37.92 -7.86
CA LEU A 589 -42.59 -37.96 -9.32
C LEU A 589 -41.99 -36.91 -10.29
N GLN A 590 -41.31 -37.50 -11.26
CA GLN A 590 -40.66 -36.97 -12.47
C GLN A 590 -41.68 -36.63 -13.57
N SER A 591 -41.30 -35.75 -14.53
CA SER A 591 -41.24 -36.11 -15.96
C SER A 591 -40.76 -34.96 -16.87
N LYS A 592 -40.08 -35.35 -17.96
CA LYS A 592 -39.82 -34.59 -19.21
C LYS A 592 -40.72 -35.25 -20.30
N PRO A 593 -41.14 -34.61 -21.42
CA PRO A 593 -40.20 -34.35 -22.54
C PRO A 593 -40.55 -33.21 -23.55
N ALA A 594 -39.57 -32.92 -24.43
CA ALA A 594 -39.63 -32.54 -25.88
C ALA A 594 -40.52 -31.42 -26.52
N LEU A 595 -39.90 -30.70 -27.47
CA LEU A 595 -40.43 -29.87 -28.60
C LEU A 595 -41.09 -30.75 -29.72
N PRO A 596 -41.68 -30.26 -30.87
CA PRO A 596 -41.43 -29.02 -31.66
C PRO A 596 -42.72 -28.39 -32.33
N PRO A 597 -42.72 -27.78 -33.56
CA PRO A 597 -42.10 -26.53 -34.03
C PRO A 597 -43.06 -25.50 -34.72
N GLY A 598 -42.58 -24.26 -34.91
CA GLY A 598 -42.69 -23.54 -36.20
C GLY A 598 -43.79 -22.48 -36.41
N ALA A 599 -43.36 -21.23 -36.68
CA ALA A 599 -43.92 -20.32 -37.70
C ALA A 599 -42.99 -19.09 -37.87
N ALA A 600 -42.78 -18.62 -39.10
CA ALA A 600 -41.90 -17.49 -39.41
C ALA A 600 -42.69 -16.29 -39.93
N VAL A 601 -42.24 -15.06 -39.64
CA VAL A 601 -42.51 -13.86 -40.43
C VAL A 601 -41.26 -12.98 -40.48
N THR A 602 -40.95 -12.47 -41.68
CA THR A 602 -39.78 -11.64 -42.04
C THR A 602 -39.96 -10.15 -41.73
N PRO A 603 -38.89 -9.33 -41.75
CA PRO A 603 -38.95 -7.91 -41.41
C PRO A 603 -39.33 -7.01 -42.61
N GLU A 604 -39.92 -5.85 -42.33
CA GLU A 604 -40.09 -4.77 -43.31
C GLU A 604 -39.63 -3.41 -42.75
N ARG A 605 -39.23 -2.50 -43.66
CA ARG A 605 -38.38 -1.34 -43.40
C ARG A 605 -38.73 -0.19 -44.36
N ALA A 606 -39.28 0.93 -43.89
CA ALA A 606 -39.15 2.25 -44.54
C ALA A 606 -39.79 3.41 -43.74
N ALA A 607 -39.14 4.59 -43.80
CA ALA A 607 -39.70 5.97 -43.80
C ALA A 607 -40.60 6.44 -42.62
N ALA A 608 -40.59 7.70 -42.17
CA ALA A 608 -39.78 8.91 -42.43
C ALA A 608 -39.95 9.89 -41.23
N PRO A 609 -39.15 10.97 -41.08
CA PRO A 609 -39.00 11.67 -39.80
C PRO A 609 -40.02 12.80 -39.55
N VAL A 610 -40.38 13.01 -38.28
CA VAL A 610 -41.08 14.22 -37.81
C VAL A 610 -40.05 15.22 -37.25
N ALA A 611 -39.97 16.39 -37.88
CA ALA A 611 -39.13 17.48 -37.41
C ALA A 611 -39.76 18.18 -36.18
N LEU A 612 -39.00 18.29 -35.09
CA LEU A 612 -39.31 19.24 -34.02
C LEU A 612 -38.31 20.40 -34.05
N ARG A 613 -38.90 21.60 -34.11
CA ARG A 613 -38.28 22.85 -34.51
C ARG A 613 -37.62 23.52 -33.30
N ALA A 614 -36.34 23.85 -33.42
CA ALA A 614 -35.63 24.64 -32.42
C ALA A 614 -36.32 26.00 -32.22
N LYS A 615 -36.40 26.45 -30.95
CA LYS A 615 -36.75 27.82 -30.57
C LYS A 615 -35.59 28.38 -29.74
N ASN A 616 -34.95 29.43 -30.24
CA ASN A 616 -33.84 30.10 -29.56
C ASN A 616 -34.32 30.91 -28.34
N PRO A 617 -33.43 31.22 -27.38
CA PRO A 617 -33.77 31.92 -26.15
C PRO A 617 -33.88 33.44 -26.33
N ALA A 618 -34.51 34.10 -25.36
CA ALA A 618 -34.45 35.54 -25.16
C ALA A 618 -33.92 35.84 -23.74
N PRO A 619 -33.12 36.91 -23.53
CA PRO A 619 -32.46 37.18 -22.27
C PRO A 619 -33.32 38.04 -21.32
N MET A 620 -33.05 37.93 -20.02
CA MET A 620 -33.30 39.02 -19.08
C MET A 620 -32.11 39.21 -18.15
N HIS A 621 -31.65 40.46 -18.07
CA HIS A 621 -30.99 40.98 -16.88
C HIS A 621 -32.05 41.18 -15.79
N PHE A 622 -31.78 40.73 -14.57
CA PHE A 622 -31.67 41.57 -13.38
C PHE A 622 -31.08 40.76 -12.20
#